data_AF-X1CJS2-F1
#
_entry.id   AF-X1CJS2-F1
#
_cell.length_a   1.000
_cell.length_b   1.000
_cell.length_c   1.000
_cell.angle_alpha   90.00
_cell.angle_beta   90.00
_cell.angle_gamma   90.00
#
_symmetry.space_group_name_H-M   'P 1'
#
loop_
_entity.id
_entity.type
_entity.pdbx_description
1 polymer ?
#
loop_
_entity_poly.entity_id
_entity_poly.type
_entity_poly.pdbx_seq_one_letter_code
_entity_poly.pdbx_strand_id
1 'polypeptide(L)' 'LLSEGHNFISETDTEVLPHLIESNYQNDLTLAVKESIKEIEGSYAIGVISTRDPGKVVASRCGSPLIIGIGEGEKLV' A
#
# COMPACT_ATOMS: atom_id res chain seq x y z
N LEU A 1 -4.93 -4.80 14.37
CA LEU A 1 -5.07 -3.34 14.19
C LEU A 1 -5.75 -2.63 15.37
N LEU A 2 -7.07 -2.74 15.62
CA LEU A 2 -7.69 -2.03 16.77
C LEU A 2 -7.12 -2.48 18.12
N SER A 3 -6.93 -3.79 18.31
CA SER A 3 -6.26 -4.37 19.50
C SER A 3 -4.78 -4.02 19.59
N GLU A 4 -4.16 -3.60 18.48
CA GLU A 4 -2.76 -3.15 18.41
C GLU A 4 -2.65 -1.63 18.66
N GLY A 5 -3.77 -0.93 18.88
CA GLY A 5 -3.80 0.49 19.24
C GLY A 5 -3.88 1.46 18.06
N HIS A 6 -4.18 0.98 16.85
CA HIS A 6 -4.39 1.87 15.69
C HIS A 6 -5.70 2.66 15.84
N ASN A 7 -5.64 3.96 15.58
CA ASN A 7 -6.80 4.85 15.63
C ASN A 7 -7.31 5.15 14.22
N PHE A 8 -8.47 4.60 13.88
CA PHE A 8 -9.17 4.85 12.64
C PHE A 8 -10.00 6.14 12.75
N ILE A 9 -9.88 7.02 11.77
CA ILE A 9 -10.58 8.32 11.74
C ILE A 9 -11.62 8.39 10.63
N SER A 10 -11.68 7.40 9.75
CA SER A 10 -12.68 7.24 8.70
C SER A 10 -13.51 5.98 8.93
N GLU A 11 -14.63 5.89 8.22
CA GLU A 11 -15.47 4.69 8.15
C GLU A 11 -15.21 3.90 6.87
N THR A 12 -14.10 4.18 6.17
CA THR A 12 -13.76 3.51 4.90
C THR A 12 -12.99 2.23 5.15
N ASP A 13 -13.27 1.22 4.33
CA ASP A 13 -12.45 0.01 4.23
C ASP A 13 -11.01 0.33 3.77
N THR A 14 -10.84 1.38 2.97
CA THR A 14 -9.55 1.83 2.45
C THR A 14 -8.55 2.19 3.56
N GLU A 15 -9.00 2.72 4.70
CA GLU A 15 -8.12 3.09 5.83
C GLU A 15 -7.47 1.88 6.53
N VAL A 16 -8.00 0.67 6.31
CA VAL A 16 -7.35 -0.55 6.81
C VAL A 16 -5.97 -0.74 6.19
N LEU A 17 -5.79 -0.39 4.91
CA LEU A 17 -4.54 -0.57 4.18
C LEU A 17 -3.35 0.20 4.78
N PRO A 18 -3.39 1.52 5.02
CA PRO A 18 -2.26 2.23 5.61
C PRO A 18 -1.88 1.69 7.00
N HIS A 19 -2.85 1.32 7.84
CA HIS A 19 -2.60 0.72 9.15
C HIS A 19 -1.96 -0.68 9.06
N LEU A 20 -2.37 -1.48 8.08
CA LEU A 20 -1.78 -2.79 7.84
C LEU A 20 -0.39 -2.71 7.18
N ILE A 21 -0.17 -1.72 6.31
CA ILE A 21 1.13 -1.49 5.66
C ILE A 21 2.13 -0.94 6.66
N GLU A 22 1.72 -0.05 7.58
CA GLU A 22 2.63 0.47 8.60
C GLU A 22 3.04 -0.59 9.62
N SER A 23 2.15 -1.54 9.98
CA SER A 23 2.46 -2.62 10.92
C SER A 23 3.44 -3.65 10.32
N ASN A 24 3.35 -3.87 9.00
CA ASN A 24 4.28 -4.75 8.25
C ASN A 24 5.57 -4.05 7.80
N TYR A 25 5.75 -2.75 8.07
CA TYR A 25 6.90 -2.01 7.56
C TYR A 25 8.21 -2.39 8.24
N GLN A 26 9.15 -2.95 7.46
CA GLN A 26 10.51 -3.33 7.89
C GLN A 26 11.58 -2.70 6.99
N ASN A 27 11.62 -1.37 6.91
CA ASN A 27 12.53 -0.57 6.06
C ASN A 27 12.44 -0.83 4.55
N ASP A 28 11.36 -1.47 4.08
CA ASP A 28 11.08 -1.68 2.67
C ASP A 28 9.56 -1.57 2.42
N LEU A 29 9.14 -0.50 1.73
CA LEU A 29 7.72 -0.29 1.43
C LEU A 29 7.16 -1.37 0.51
N THR A 30 7.95 -1.89 -0.42
CA THR A 30 7.50 -2.93 -1.35
C THR A 30 7.18 -4.21 -0.60
N LEU A 31 8.06 -4.61 0.33
CA LEU A 31 7.82 -5.78 1.17
C LEU A 31 6.61 -5.57 2.08
N ALA A 32 6.49 -4.39 2.71
CA ALA A 32 5.35 -4.07 3.56
C ALA A 32 4.01 -4.21 2.81
N VAL A 33 3.89 -3.58 1.64
CA VAL A 33 2.70 -3.69 0.78
C VAL A 33 2.45 -5.13 0.36
N LYS A 34 3.50 -5.87 -0.02
CA LYS A 34 3.39 -7.26 -0.45
C LYS A 34 2.90 -8.19 0.67
N GLU A 35 3.30 -7.97 1.91
CA GLU A 35 2.79 -8.74 3.05
C GLU A 35 1.35 -8.35 3.36
N SER A 36 1.05 -7.04 3.43
CA SER A 36 -0.29 -6.55 3.75
C SER A 36 -1.36 -7.01 2.75
N ILE A 37 -1.08 -6.99 1.44
CA ILE A 37 -2.07 -7.43 0.43
C ILE A 37 -2.41 -8.92 0.49
N LYS A 38 -1.63 -9.76 1.19
CA LYS A 38 -1.98 -11.19 1.38
C LYS A 38 -3.17 -11.38 2.31
N GLU A 39 -3.46 -10.39 3.15
CA GLU A 39 -4.59 -10.39 4.09
C GLU A 39 -5.82 -9.69 3.52
N ILE A 40 -5.72 -9.12 2.31
CA ILE A 40 -6.79 -8.34 1.67
C ILE A 40 -7.50 -9.18 0.63
N GLU A 41 -8.82 -9.23 0.74
CA GLU A 41 -9.71 -9.87 -0.23
C GLU A 41 -10.54 -8.83 -0.98
N GLY A 42 -10.93 -9.16 -2.22
CA GLY A 42 -11.80 -8.31 -3.05
C GLY A 42 -11.08 -7.67 -4.24
N SER A 43 -11.74 -6.65 -4.83
CA SER A 43 -11.26 -5.94 -6.01
C SER A 43 -10.70 -4.57 -5.64
N TYR A 44 -9.45 -4.30 -5.95
CA TYR A 44 -8.78 -3.04 -5.65
C TYR A 44 -7.71 -2.68 -6.69
N ALA A 45 -7.38 -1.40 -6.75
CA ALA A 45 -6.23 -0.85 -7.45
C ALA A 45 -5.69 0.29 -6.57
N ILE A 46 -4.48 0.12 -6.03
CA ILE A 46 -3.91 1.04 -5.04
C ILE A 46 -2.51 1.48 -5.46
N GLY A 47 -2.18 2.72 -5.13
CA GLY A 47 -0.84 3.27 -5.16
C GLY A 47 -0.45 3.73 -3.77
N VAL A 48 0.72 3.30 -3.30
CA VAL A 48 1.20 3.52 -1.93
C VAL A 48 2.52 4.27 -1.99
N ILE A 49 2.62 5.32 -1.17
CA ILE A 49 3.83 6.11 -0.94
C ILE A 49 4.12 6.16 0.55
N SER A 50 5.38 6.39 0.91
CA SER A 50 5.77 6.55 2.31
C SER A 50 6.85 7.60 2.47
N THR A 51 6.75 8.42 3.51
CA THR A 51 7.83 9.32 3.93
C THR A 51 9.05 8.57 4.45
N ARG A 52 8.89 7.30 4.84
CA ARG A 52 9.98 6.41 5.27
C ARG A 52 10.76 5.79 4.10
N ASP A 53 10.22 5.85 2.88
CA ASP A 53 10.82 5.31 1.66
C ASP A 53 10.61 6.32 0.49
N PRO A 54 11.24 7.51 0.58
CA PRO A 54 10.96 8.62 -0.33
C PRO A 54 11.44 8.32 -1.76
N GLY A 55 10.70 8.82 -2.75
CA GLY A 55 11.01 8.62 -4.17
C GLY A 55 10.57 7.27 -4.73
N LYS A 56 9.89 6.44 -3.93
CA LYS A 56 9.31 5.16 -4.33
C LYS A 56 7.77 5.24 -4.33
N VAL A 57 7.15 4.66 -5.35
CA VAL A 57 5.72 4.40 -5.41
C VAL A 57 5.53 2.90 -5.59
N VAL A 58 4.72 2.28 -4.73
CA VAL A 58 4.38 0.85 -4.83
C VAL A 58 2.92 0.75 -5.26
N ALA A 59 2.68 0.11 -6.41
CA ALA A 59 1.33 -0.12 -6.90
C ALA A 59 0.96 -1.60 -6.75
N SER A 60 -0.30 -1.87 -6.41
CA SER A 60 -0.86 -3.22 -6.40
C SER A 60 -2.28 -3.20 -6.91
N ARG A 61 -2.68 -4.25 -7.63
CA ARG A 61 -4.05 -4.42 -8.10
C ARG A 61 -4.52 -5.87 -7.94
N CYS A 62 -5.80 -6.04 -7.66
CA CYS A 62 -6.52 -7.30 -7.74
C CYS A 62 -7.90 -7.00 -8.32
N GLY A 63 -8.29 -7.62 -9.45
CA GLY A 63 -9.59 -7.40 -10.08
C GLY A 63 -9.78 -6.04 -10.80
N SER A 64 -9.36 -4.92 -10.22
CA SER A 64 -9.53 -3.58 -10.79
C SER A 64 -8.39 -3.21 -11.76
N PRO A 65 -8.65 -2.49 -12.88
CA PRO A 65 -7.60 -2.01 -13.77
C PRO A 65 -6.67 -1.00 -13.11
N LEU A 66 -5.37 -1.05 -13.45
CA LEU A 66 -4.37 -0.06 -13.04
C LEU A 66 -3.41 0.16 -14.22
N ILE A 67 -3.10 1.43 -14.52
CA ILE A 67 -2.21 1.84 -15.61
C ILE A 67 -1.04 2.63 -15.01
N ILE A 68 0.17 2.36 -15.48
CA ILE A 68 1.39 3.09 -15.11
C ILE A 68 1.92 3.77 -16.37
N GLY A 69 2.03 5.09 -16.33
CA GLY A 69 2.80 5.86 -17.31
C GLY A 69 4.27 5.88 -16.90
N ILE A 70 5.18 5.78 -17.86
CA ILE A 70 6.63 5.82 -17.63
C ILE A 70 7.19 7.05 -18.34
N GLY A 71 7.64 8.03 -17.56
CA GLY A 71 8.31 9.22 -18.03
C GLY A 71 9.82 9.02 -18.21
N GLU A 72 10.50 10.05 -18.74
CA GLU A 72 11.96 10.06 -18.81
C GLU A 72 12.58 10.08 -17.40
N GLY A 73 13.53 9.19 -17.16
CA GLY A 73 14.20 9.07 -15.85
C GLY A 73 13.44 8.24 -14.82
N GLU A 74 12.25 7.72 -15.14
CA GLU A 74 11.48 6.83 -14.27
C GLU A 74 11.81 5.36 -14.56
N LYS A 75 11.76 4.51 -13.52
CA LYS A 75 12.03 3.08 -13.64
C LYS A 75 10.91 2.28 -12.99
N LEU A 76 10.30 1.38 -13.77
CA LEU A 76 9.44 0.32 -13.25
C LEU A 76 10.30 -0.89 -12.87
N VAL A 77 10.12 -1.40 -11.65
CA VAL A 77 10.90 -2.51 -11.08
C VAL A 77 9.97 -3.55 -10.51
#